data_AF-A0A5M3M7V0-F1
#
_entry.id   AF-A0A5M3M7V0-F1
#
_cell.length_a   1.000
_cell.length_b   1.000
_cell.length_c   1.000
_cell.angle_alpha   90.00
_cell.angle_beta   90.00
_cell.angle_gamma   90.00
#
_symmetry.space_group_name_H-M   'P 1'
#
loop_
_entity.id
_entity.type
_entity.pdbx_description
1 polymer ?
#
loop_
_entity_poly.entity_id
_entity_poly.type
_entity_poly.pdbx_seq_one_letter_code
_entity_poly.pdbx_strand_id
1 'polypeptide(L)' 'KEATQERFRVRPCLWRMEIAQAILRGAKDIVCTAGTETGKTLPFWLPLLF' A
#
# COMPACT_ATOMS: atom_id res chain seq x y z
N LYS A 1 -3.13 -10.69 2.68
CA LYS A 1 -2.01 -10.86 1.71
C LYS A 1 -2.50 -11.45 0.38
N GLU A 2 -3.47 -12.37 0.42
CA GLU A 2 -4.04 -13.03 -0.77
C GLU A 2 -4.80 -12.06 -1.70
N ALA A 3 -5.70 -11.22 -1.17
CA ALA A 3 -6.49 -10.27 -1.98
C ALA A 3 -5.65 -9.33 -2.87
N THR A 4 -4.48 -8.89 -2.41
CA THR A 4 -3.57 -8.04 -3.21
C THR A 4 -2.90 -8.83 -4.32
N GLN A 5 -2.46 -10.06 -4.06
CA GLN A 5 -1.85 -10.90 -5.08
C GLN A 5 -2.89 -11.34 -6.11
N GLU A 6 -4.13 -11.58 -5.69
CA GLU A 6 -5.23 -11.93 -6.59
C GLU A 6 -5.62 -10.74 -7.48
N ARG A 7 -5.80 -9.55 -6.89
CA ARG A 7 -6.34 -8.39 -7.63
C ARG A 7 -5.28 -7.61 -8.41
N PHE A 8 -4.07 -7.49 -7.87
CA PHE A 8 -3.00 -6.71 -8.47
C PHE A 8 -1.88 -7.57 -9.06
N ARG A 9 -1.88 -8.91 -8.85
CA ARG A 9 -0.83 -9.84 -9.31
C ARG A 9 0.59 -9.43 -8.89
N VAL A 10 0.70 -8.64 -7.83
CA VAL A 10 1.96 -8.11 -7.30
C VAL A 10 2.06 -8.48 -5.83
N ARG A 11 3.26 -8.88 -5.41
CA ARG A 11 3.58 -9.04 -3.99
C ARG A 11 4.12 -7.71 -3.45
N PRO A 12 3.36 -6.97 -2.61
CA PRO A 12 3.88 -5.73 -2.04
C PRO A 12 5.05 -6.03 -1.10
N CYS A 13 6.10 -5.19 -1.19
CA CYS A 13 7.20 -5.18 -0.23
C CYS A 13 6.76 -4.55 1.10
N LEU A 14 7.56 -4.74 2.16
CA LEU A 14 7.19 -4.43 3.54
C LEU A 14 6.68 -2.99 3.72
N TRP A 15 7.42 -2.00 3.23
CA TRP A 15 7.05 -0.59 3.40
C TRP A 15 5.70 -0.23 2.75
N ARG A 16 5.32 -0.90 1.65
CA ARG A 16 3.99 -0.69 1.02
C ARG A 16 2.86 -1.23 1.91
N MET A 17 3.12 -2.33 2.60
CA MET A 17 2.16 -2.91 3.55
C MET A 17 2.01 -2.04 4.79
N GLU A 18 3.10 -1.45 5.28
CA GLU A 18 3.07 -0.54 6.43
C GLU A 18 2.27 0.73 6.13
N ILE A 19 2.43 1.31 4.95
CA ILE A 19 1.61 2.46 4.51
C ILE A 19 0.14 2.06 4.41
N ALA A 20 -0.17 0.93 3.77
CA ALA A 20 -1.55 0.47 3.66
C ALA A 20 -2.19 0.25 5.04
N GLN A 21 -1.46 -0.33 5.99
CA GLN A 21 -1.94 -0.47 7.37
C GLN A 21 -2.11 0.88 8.08
N ALA A 22 -1.19 1.83 7.87
CA ALA A 22 -1.30 3.16 8.44
C ALA A 22 -2.54 3.88 7.90
N ILE A 23 -2.84 3.75 6.59
CA ILE A 23 -4.06 4.29 5.98
C ILE A 23 -5.30 3.64 6.60
N LEU A 24 -5.33 2.30 6.70
CA LEU A 24 -6.46 1.56 7.31
C LEU A 24 -6.71 1.93 8.78
N ARG A 25 -5.67 2.29 9.53
CA ARG A 25 -5.81 2.76 10.92
C ARG A 25 -6.43 4.14 11.02
N GLY A 26 -6.46 4.93 9.93
CA GLY A 26 -7.17 6.22 9.82
C GLY A 26 -6.73 7.31 10.80
N ALA A 27 -5.65 7.10 11.55
CA ALA A 27 -5.35 7.91 12.73
C ALA A 27 -4.54 9.18 12.41
N LYS A 28 -3.89 9.26 11.24
CA LYS A 28 -2.92 10.30 10.90
C LYS A 28 -2.80 10.52 9.39
N ASP A 29 -2.48 11.74 8.99
CA ASP A 29 -2.03 12.06 7.64
C ASP A 29 -0.67 11.39 7.36
N ILE A 30 -0.50 10.86 6.14
CA ILE A 30 0.69 10.07 5.76
C ILE A 30 1.43 10.78 4.63
N VAL A 31 2.71 11.07 4.86
CA VAL A 31 3.64 11.54 3.82
C VAL A 31 4.54 10.38 3.42
N CYS A 32 4.48 9.98 2.14
CA CYS A 32 5.32 8.93 1.59
C CYS A 32 6.31 9.50 0.56
N THR A 33 7.60 9.43 0.87
CA THR A 33 8.69 9.78 -0.05
C THR A 33 9.34 8.51 -0.57
N ALA A 34 9.41 8.34 -1.89
CA ALA A 34 10.15 7.25 -2.52
C ALA A 34 10.63 7.68 -3.92
N GLY A 35 11.49 6.90 -4.57
CA GLY A 35 12.00 7.22 -5.91
C GLY A 35 10.92 7.18 -7.00
N THR A 36 11.09 7.85 -8.12
CA THR A 36 10.20 7.70 -9.28
C THR A 36 10.14 6.23 -9.72
N GLU A 37 9.01 5.78 -10.28
CA GLU A 37 8.75 4.38 -10.68
C GLU A 37 8.81 3.30 -9.57
N THR A 38 9.03 3.63 -8.29
CA THR A 38 8.98 2.63 -7.20
C THR A 38 7.59 2.07 -6.88
N GLY A 39 6.56 2.48 -7.63
CA GLY A 39 5.19 1.96 -7.47
C GLY A 39 4.50 2.46 -6.20
N LYS A 40 4.71 3.74 -5.83
CA LYS A 40 4.06 4.40 -4.68
C LYS A 40 2.53 4.43 -4.77
N THR A 41 1.97 4.24 -5.96
CA THR A 41 0.53 4.20 -6.16
C THR A 41 -0.11 2.96 -5.52
N LEU A 42 0.58 1.82 -5.57
CA LEU A 42 0.06 0.54 -5.06
C LEU A 42 -0.36 0.58 -3.57
N PRO A 43 0.44 1.12 -2.63
CA PRO A 43 0.03 1.22 -1.21
C PRO A 43 -1.19 2.11 -0.97
N PHE A 44 -1.54 3.03 -1.87
CA PHE A 44 -2.76 3.84 -1.76
C PHE A 44 -4.03 3.05 -2.14
N TRP A 45 -3.93 2.12 -3.09
CA TRP A 45 -5.06 1.27 -3.52
C TRP A 45 -5.28 0.04 -2.64
N LEU A 46 -4.22 -0.42 -1.97
CA LEU A 46 -4.23 -1.58 -1.09
C LEU A 46 -5.30 -1.54 0.02
N PRO A 47 -5.48 -0.41 0.75
CA PRO A 47 -6.54 -0.26 1.75
C PRO A 47 -7.95 -0.46 1.21
N LEU A 48 -8.22 -0.11 -0.06
CA LEU A 48 -9.56 -0.20 -0.65
C LEU A 48 -10.01 -1.65 -0.92
N LEU A 49 -9.13 -2.63 -0.74
CA LEU A 49 -9.45 -4.05 -0.86
C LEU A 49 -10.00 -4.67 0.44
N PHE A 50 -10.05 -3.91 1.54
CA PHE A 50 -10.46 -4.37 2.87
C PHE A 50 -11.45 -3.38 3.48
#